data_AF-A0A1F9F0S3-F1
#
_entry.id   AF-A0A1F9F0S3-F1
#
_cell.length_a   1.000
_cell.length_b   1.000
_cell.length_c   1.000
_cell.angle_alpha   90.00
_cell.angle_beta   90.00
_cell.angle_gamma   90.00
#
_symmetry.space_group_name_H-M   'P 1'
#
loop_
_entity.id
_entity.type
_entity.pdbx_description
1 polymer ?
#
loop_
_entity_poly.entity_id
_entity_poly.type
_entity_poly.pdbx_seq_one_letter_code
_entity_poly.pdbx_strand_id
1 'polypeptide(L)'
;MPGSGPAPAASDPLGGGPAAARSSAGSTLAKPVIDARADANTKFNAAESAARDKVRAKFDALDGEDYYAVLGIKLDATPADAKKAYLALAREFHTDAFAGLNLGTAQTMLDHIFQVIQLAHSTIADERKRAEYDAKRSFEAAGASTDVAAILQAEAELHKAQLLVERGELQNAAKLLQNVVAIMPNNDEALGLQKYCTWWQTKNAAAAPDVVRQLEEHFKKQPGALTLKEFQGRIWMELGDIGKASAALKKVLETDPSHQSATRAMRALQRKKEEADKKASSGLGKLFKR
;
A
#
# COMPACT_ATOMS: atom_id res chain seq x y z
N MET A 1 23.47 -24.61 -54.14
CA MET A 1 23.74 -23.16 -54.19
C MET A 1 22.47 -22.46 -54.66
N PRO A 2 22.11 -21.33 -54.05
CA PRO A 2 20.94 -21.09 -53.20
C PRO A 2 19.77 -20.46 -54.00
N GLY A 3 18.55 -20.25 -53.49
CA GLY A 3 17.98 -20.34 -52.16
C GLY A 3 16.68 -19.52 -52.20
N SER A 4 15.56 -20.09 -51.79
CA SER A 4 14.30 -19.36 -51.63
C SER A 4 13.53 -20.02 -50.50
N GLY A 5 13.90 -19.65 -49.27
CA GLY A 5 13.10 -19.94 -48.09
C GLY A 5 12.01 -18.86 -47.93
N PRO A 6 10.81 -19.21 -47.46
CA PRO A 6 9.81 -18.22 -47.09
C PRO A 6 10.22 -17.56 -45.75
N ALA A 7 10.23 -16.23 -45.73
CA ALA A 7 10.48 -15.43 -44.54
C ALA A 7 9.26 -15.47 -43.58
N PRO A 8 9.48 -15.38 -42.26
CA PRO A 8 8.42 -15.50 -41.26
C PRO A 8 7.77 -14.15 -40.89
N ALA A 9 6.55 -14.30 -40.36
CA ALA A 9 5.70 -13.38 -39.61
C ALA A 9 6.31 -12.04 -39.14
N ALA A 10 5.65 -10.95 -39.53
CA ALA A 10 5.71 -9.66 -38.84
C ALA A 10 4.45 -9.51 -37.99
N SER A 11 4.65 -9.53 -36.69
CA SER A 11 3.67 -9.22 -35.65
C SER A 11 3.69 -7.71 -35.35
N ASP A 12 2.52 -7.09 -35.39
CA ASP A 12 2.18 -5.86 -34.67
C ASP A 12 0.98 -6.18 -33.74
N PRO A 13 0.67 -5.40 -32.68
CA PRO A 13 1.35 -4.20 -32.19
C PRO A 13 1.70 -4.25 -30.69
N LEU A 14 2.54 -3.28 -30.32
CA LEU A 14 2.92 -2.84 -28.97
C LEU A 14 1.75 -2.89 -27.98
N GLY A 15 1.85 -3.82 -27.02
CA GLY A 15 1.02 -3.85 -25.83
C GLY A 15 1.29 -2.61 -24.96
N GLY A 16 0.24 -1.84 -24.71
CA GLY A 16 0.23 -0.83 -23.66
C GLY A 16 0.45 -1.51 -22.31
N GLY A 17 1.64 -1.34 -21.75
CA GLY A 17 1.93 -1.67 -20.36
C GLY A 17 1.11 -0.76 -19.42
N PRO A 18 0.81 -1.24 -18.20
CA PRO A 18 0.02 -0.47 -17.25
C PRO A 18 0.76 0.81 -16.88
N ALA A 19 0.05 1.94 -16.87
CA ALA A 19 0.55 3.20 -16.36
C ALA A 19 1.13 2.98 -14.96
N ALA A 20 2.45 3.09 -14.84
CA ALA A 20 3.14 2.98 -13.56
C ALA A 20 2.55 4.03 -12.62
N ALA A 21 2.06 3.57 -11.47
CA ALA A 21 1.64 4.45 -10.38
C ALA A 21 2.84 5.34 -10.02
N ARG A 22 2.67 6.66 -10.12
CA ARG A 22 3.70 7.65 -9.82
C ARG A 22 4.18 7.45 -8.38
N SER A 23 5.50 7.42 -8.17
CA SER A 23 6.09 7.24 -6.85
C SER A 23 5.97 8.53 -6.03
N SER A 24 5.46 8.44 -4.79
CA SER A 24 5.48 9.55 -3.82
C SER A 24 6.87 9.89 -3.30
N ALA A 25 7.90 9.09 -3.65
CA ALA A 25 9.30 9.36 -3.37
C ALA A 25 9.91 10.36 -4.38
N GLY A 26 9.08 11.00 -5.19
CA GLY A 26 9.47 12.10 -6.06
C GLY A 26 10.02 13.30 -5.29
N SER A 27 10.56 14.27 -6.04
CA SER A 27 11.15 15.48 -5.47
C SER A 27 10.27 16.13 -4.38
N THR A 28 10.84 16.39 -3.21
CA THR A 28 10.14 17.07 -2.09
C THR A 28 9.99 18.58 -2.31
N LEU A 29 10.50 19.12 -3.42
CA LEU A 29 10.39 20.53 -3.75
C LEU A 29 8.97 20.85 -4.22
N ALA A 30 8.37 21.88 -3.60
CA ALA A 30 7.07 22.38 -4.00
C ALA A 30 7.16 23.00 -5.39
N LYS A 31 6.25 22.59 -6.28
CA LYS A 31 6.15 23.15 -7.62
C LYS A 31 5.84 24.65 -7.57
N PRO A 32 6.50 25.47 -8.40
CA PRO A 32 6.20 26.89 -8.47
C PRO A 32 4.81 27.10 -9.11
N VAL A 33 4.10 28.10 -8.61
CA VAL A 33 2.87 28.59 -9.25
C VAL A 33 3.27 29.45 -10.44
N ILE A 34 2.89 29.00 -11.65
CA ILE A 34 3.18 29.72 -12.89
C ILE A 34 1.89 30.41 -13.37
N ASP A 35 1.90 31.73 -13.45
CA ASP A 35 0.81 32.49 -14.06
C ASP A 35 0.90 32.43 -15.58
N ALA A 36 0.12 31.53 -16.19
CA ALA A 36 0.06 31.35 -17.64
C ALA A 36 -0.35 32.60 -18.42
N ARG A 37 -0.93 33.62 -17.76
CA ARG A 37 -1.33 34.89 -18.40
C ARG A 37 -0.19 35.91 -18.48
N ALA A 38 0.88 35.73 -17.70
CA ALA A 38 1.98 36.69 -17.63
C ALA A 38 2.71 36.88 -18.98
N ASP A 39 2.70 35.85 -19.83
CA ASP A 39 3.34 35.90 -21.15
C ASP A 39 2.35 36.19 -22.30
N ALA A 40 1.07 36.46 -22.02
CA ALA A 40 0.00 36.49 -23.03
C ALA A 40 0.20 37.54 -24.14
N ASN A 41 0.88 38.66 -23.81
CA ASN A 41 1.16 39.73 -24.77
C ASN A 41 2.63 39.77 -25.21
N THR A 42 3.43 38.79 -24.80
CA THR A 42 4.87 38.75 -25.11
C THR A 42 5.08 37.98 -26.41
N LYS A 43 5.76 38.60 -27.37
CA LYS A 43 6.20 37.94 -28.61
C LYS A 43 7.61 37.40 -28.42
N PHE A 44 7.77 36.12 -28.68
CA PHE A 44 9.06 35.42 -28.60
C PHE A 44 9.55 35.11 -30.01
N ASN A 45 10.85 35.25 -30.23
CA ASN A 45 11.46 34.82 -31.49
C ASN A 45 11.53 33.29 -31.57
N ALA A 46 11.94 32.76 -32.72
CA ALA A 46 11.99 31.31 -32.94
C ALA A 46 12.92 30.57 -31.95
N ALA A 47 14.07 31.16 -31.60
CA ALA A 47 15.02 30.58 -30.66
C ALA A 47 14.47 30.59 -29.22
N GLU A 48 13.84 31.70 -28.82
CA GLU A 48 13.19 31.84 -27.51
C GLU A 48 12.00 30.88 -27.38
N SER A 49 11.18 30.72 -28.42
CA SER A 49 10.07 29.75 -28.41
C SER A 49 10.59 28.33 -28.25
N ALA A 50 11.60 27.93 -29.02
CA ALA A 50 12.18 26.60 -28.93
C ALA A 50 12.81 26.33 -27.55
N ALA A 51 13.47 27.34 -26.97
CA ALA A 51 14.02 27.25 -25.61
C ALA A 51 12.92 27.08 -24.55
N ARG A 52 11.83 27.86 -24.65
CA ARG A 52 10.68 27.76 -23.74
C ARG A 52 10.01 26.39 -23.84
N ASP A 53 9.83 25.86 -25.04
CA ASP A 53 9.26 24.53 -25.26
C ASP A 53 10.14 23.43 -24.65
N LYS A 54 11.46 23.54 -24.81
CA LYS A 54 12.43 22.62 -24.19
C LYS A 54 12.34 22.64 -22.67
N VAL A 55 12.31 23.83 -22.07
CA VAL A 55 12.21 23.98 -20.62
C VAL A 55 10.88 23.42 -20.11
N ARG A 56 9.77 23.74 -20.77
CA ARG A 56 8.44 23.24 -20.39
C ARG A 56 8.36 21.71 -20.48
N ALA A 57 8.84 21.13 -21.57
CA ALA A 57 8.86 19.68 -21.74
C ALA A 57 9.68 19.00 -20.64
N LYS A 58 10.83 19.56 -20.25
CA LYS A 58 11.61 19.01 -19.13
C LYS A 58 10.90 19.20 -17.79
N PHE A 59 10.29 20.35 -17.55
CA PHE A 59 9.56 20.64 -16.31
C PHE A 59 8.40 19.66 -16.10
N ASP A 60 7.63 19.41 -17.16
CA ASP A 60 6.53 18.45 -17.16
C ASP A 60 7.04 17.01 -16.99
N ALA A 61 8.16 16.66 -17.64
CA ALA A 61 8.78 15.35 -17.53
C ALA A 61 9.42 15.04 -16.16
N LEU A 62 9.67 16.05 -15.32
CA LEU A 62 10.17 15.85 -13.96
C LEU A 62 9.04 15.73 -12.91
N ASP A 63 7.77 15.86 -13.32
CA ASP A 63 6.65 15.87 -12.39
C ASP A 63 6.38 14.51 -11.74
N GLY A 64 6.66 14.42 -10.44
CA GLY A 64 6.46 13.18 -9.67
C GLY A 64 7.49 12.09 -9.96
N GLU A 65 8.59 12.45 -10.62
CA GLU A 65 9.71 11.54 -10.87
C GLU A 65 10.62 11.41 -9.64
N ASP A 66 11.16 10.21 -9.44
CA ASP A 66 12.11 9.90 -8.38
C ASP A 66 13.52 10.44 -8.70
N TYR A 67 14.42 10.52 -7.71
CA TYR A 67 15.75 11.13 -7.91
C TYR A 67 16.63 10.37 -8.90
N TYR A 68 16.40 9.07 -9.10
CA TYR A 68 17.11 8.29 -10.11
C TYR A 68 16.60 8.63 -11.52
N ALA A 69 15.28 8.76 -11.68
CA ALA A 69 14.64 9.17 -12.92
C ALA A 69 14.97 10.63 -13.30
N VAL A 70 15.00 11.55 -12.32
CA VAL A 70 15.44 12.95 -12.51
C VAL A 70 16.83 13.01 -13.14
N LEU A 71 17.77 12.20 -12.62
CA LEU A 71 19.14 12.10 -13.11
C LEU A 71 19.27 11.23 -14.37
N GLY A 72 18.27 10.42 -14.71
CA GLY A 72 18.33 9.48 -15.84
C GLY A 72 19.30 8.32 -15.60
N ILE A 73 19.44 7.87 -14.35
CA ILE A 73 20.35 6.79 -13.94
C ILE A 73 19.57 5.60 -13.35
N LYS A 74 20.23 4.43 -13.27
CA LYS A 74 19.65 3.23 -12.66
C LYS A 74 19.81 3.24 -11.13
N LEU A 75 19.02 2.41 -10.45
CA LEU A 75 19.06 2.23 -8.98
C LEU A 75 20.41 1.70 -8.47
N ASP A 76 21.12 0.92 -9.28
CA ASP A 76 22.45 0.37 -9.00
C ASP A 76 23.60 1.31 -9.42
N ALA A 77 23.29 2.53 -9.88
CA ALA A 77 24.28 3.49 -10.34
C ALA A 77 25.26 3.88 -9.22
N THR A 78 26.51 4.12 -9.61
CA THR A 78 27.56 4.55 -8.68
C THR A 78 27.49 6.06 -8.43
N PRO A 79 28.12 6.58 -7.36
CA PRO A 79 28.25 8.02 -7.15
C PRO A 79 28.91 8.75 -8.33
N ALA A 80 29.81 8.07 -9.06
CA ALA A 80 30.44 8.60 -10.26
C ALA A 80 29.45 8.76 -11.42
N ASP A 81 28.52 7.82 -11.59
CA ASP A 81 27.45 7.90 -12.59
C ASP A 81 26.48 9.04 -12.27
N ALA A 82 26.10 9.19 -11.00
CA ALA A 82 25.25 10.30 -10.54
C ALA A 82 25.92 11.65 -10.81
N LYS A 83 27.22 11.78 -10.54
CA LYS A 83 27.99 12.99 -10.84
C LYS A 83 28.07 13.27 -12.34
N LYS A 84 28.30 12.24 -13.17
CA LYS A 84 28.35 12.38 -14.63
C LYS A 84 27.01 12.85 -15.18
N ALA A 85 25.90 12.25 -14.72
CA ALA A 85 24.55 12.65 -15.09
C ALA A 85 24.24 14.09 -14.67
N TYR A 86 24.58 14.46 -13.44
CA TYR A 86 24.43 15.83 -12.94
C TYR A 86 25.17 16.84 -13.81
N LEU A 87 26.43 16.58 -14.18
CA LEU A 87 27.21 17.50 -15.01
C LEU A 87 26.62 17.66 -16.42
N ALA A 88 26.07 16.59 -17.01
CA ALA A 88 25.39 16.66 -18.29
C ALA A 88 24.11 17.51 -18.22
N LEU A 89 23.28 17.26 -17.21
CA LEU A 89 22.03 17.99 -16.99
C LEU A 89 22.28 19.45 -16.60
N ALA A 90 23.30 19.74 -15.80
CA ALA A 90 23.70 21.09 -15.46
C ALA A 90 24.14 21.88 -16.69
N ARG A 91 24.92 21.28 -17.60
CA ARG A 91 25.29 21.96 -18.86
C ARG A 91 24.09 22.27 -19.74
N GLU A 92 23.05 21.44 -19.66
CA GLU A 92 21.87 21.55 -20.50
C GLU A 92 20.81 22.52 -19.94
N PHE A 93 20.64 22.55 -18.62
CA PHE A 93 19.57 23.28 -17.93
C PHE A 93 20.09 24.35 -16.95
N HIS A 94 21.35 24.74 -17.03
CA HIS A 94 21.85 25.94 -16.34
C HIS A 94 21.44 27.21 -17.10
N THR A 95 21.26 28.31 -16.37
CA THR A 95 20.86 29.62 -16.92
C THR A 95 21.79 30.11 -18.03
N ASP A 96 23.09 29.84 -17.92
CA ASP A 96 24.10 30.18 -18.94
C ASP A 96 23.77 29.59 -20.33
N ALA A 97 23.16 28.40 -20.40
CA ALA A 97 22.77 27.79 -21.67
C ALA A 97 21.62 28.53 -22.37
N PHE A 98 20.93 29.42 -21.62
CA PHE A 98 19.81 30.24 -22.09
C PHE A 98 20.14 31.75 -22.03
N ALA A 99 21.41 32.09 -21.83
CA ALA A 99 21.84 33.49 -21.73
C ALA A 99 21.46 34.27 -23.00
N GLY A 100 20.86 35.44 -22.81
CA GLY A 100 20.41 36.31 -23.89
C GLY A 100 19.06 35.95 -24.51
N LEU A 101 18.34 34.94 -23.99
CA LEU A 101 16.98 34.60 -24.41
C LEU A 101 15.95 35.12 -23.41
N ASN A 102 14.85 35.69 -23.89
CA ASN A 102 13.69 35.96 -23.05
C ASN A 102 12.86 34.69 -22.85
N LEU A 103 12.91 34.10 -21.66
CA LEU A 103 12.14 32.90 -21.31
C LEU A 103 10.75 33.19 -20.74
N GLY A 104 10.46 34.44 -20.35
CA GLY A 104 9.22 34.77 -19.64
C GLY A 104 8.98 33.86 -18.44
N THR A 105 7.77 33.32 -18.31
CA THR A 105 7.42 32.37 -17.23
C THR A 105 8.23 31.07 -17.23
N ALA A 106 8.84 30.69 -18.36
CA ALA A 106 9.68 29.50 -18.42
C ALA A 106 10.99 29.67 -17.61
N GLN A 107 11.40 30.90 -17.26
CA GLN A 107 12.54 31.11 -16.37
C GLN A 107 12.31 30.44 -15.01
N THR A 108 11.12 30.61 -14.42
CA THR A 108 10.76 29.98 -13.13
C THR A 108 10.75 28.45 -13.22
N MET A 109 10.35 27.90 -14.38
CA MET A 109 10.42 26.46 -14.63
C MET A 109 11.87 25.98 -14.73
N LEU A 110 12.74 26.73 -15.42
CA LEU A 110 14.17 26.43 -15.55
C LEU A 110 14.86 26.40 -14.18
N ASP A 111 14.59 27.41 -13.36
CA ASP A 111 15.14 27.49 -12.00
C ASP A 111 14.70 26.28 -11.15
N HIS A 112 13.41 25.90 -11.24
CA HIS A 112 12.90 24.72 -10.55
C HIS A 112 13.52 23.41 -11.06
N ILE A 113 13.66 23.23 -12.39
CA ILE A 113 14.34 22.08 -12.98
C ILE A 113 15.74 21.94 -12.40
N PHE A 114 16.50 23.03 -12.36
CA PHE A 114 17.87 23.00 -11.87
C PHE A 114 17.95 22.68 -10.37
N GLN A 115 17.04 23.24 -9.56
CA GLN A 115 16.93 22.91 -8.14
C GLN A 115 16.61 21.42 -7.91
N VAL A 116 15.70 20.84 -8.70
CA VAL A 116 15.36 19.41 -8.62
C VAL A 116 16.56 18.53 -9.00
N ILE A 117 17.29 18.89 -10.07
CA ILE A 117 18.51 18.17 -10.50
C ILE A 117 19.60 18.24 -9.41
N GLN A 118 19.82 19.41 -8.81
CA GLN A 118 20.77 19.58 -7.72
C GLN A 118 20.39 18.75 -6.49
N LEU A 119 19.13 18.79 -6.09
CA LEU A 119 18.63 18.04 -4.93
C LEU A 119 18.79 16.54 -5.14
N ALA A 120 18.42 16.04 -6.32
CA ALA A 120 18.58 14.64 -6.70
C ALA A 120 20.05 14.22 -6.61
N HIS A 121 20.97 14.96 -7.23
CA HIS A 121 22.40 14.68 -7.15
C HIS A 121 22.92 14.74 -5.70
N SER A 122 22.55 15.76 -4.93
CA SER A 122 23.01 15.92 -3.54
C SER A 122 22.54 14.81 -2.60
N THR A 123 21.43 14.15 -2.94
CA THR A 123 20.87 13.01 -2.21
C THR A 123 21.54 11.72 -2.64
N ILE A 124 21.64 11.46 -3.94
CA ILE A 124 22.17 10.19 -4.47
C ILE A 124 23.70 10.09 -4.36
N ALA A 125 24.43 11.21 -4.42
CA ALA A 125 25.90 11.20 -4.34
C ALA A 125 26.43 11.01 -2.90
N ASP A 126 25.61 11.26 -1.88
CA ASP A 126 25.95 11.08 -0.47
C ASP A 126 25.39 9.72 0.00
N GLU A 127 26.28 8.82 0.41
CA GLU A 127 25.91 7.44 0.77
C GLU A 127 24.85 7.39 1.89
N ARG A 128 24.95 8.28 2.89
CA ARG A 128 23.99 8.30 4.00
C ARG A 128 22.63 8.80 3.52
N LYS A 129 22.59 9.90 2.77
CA LYS A 129 21.34 10.45 2.24
C LYS A 129 20.68 9.51 1.23
N ARG A 130 21.48 8.81 0.42
CA ARG A 130 21.02 7.78 -0.50
C ARG A 130 20.37 6.63 0.26
N ALA A 131 21.01 6.12 1.30
CA ALA A 131 20.45 5.05 2.13
C ALA A 131 19.12 5.47 2.79
N GLU A 132 19.03 6.68 3.33
CA GLU A 132 17.78 7.22 3.89
C GLU A 132 16.68 7.35 2.83
N TYR A 133 17.04 7.84 1.64
CA TYR A 133 16.12 7.97 0.50
C TYR A 133 15.63 6.61 -0.01
N ASP A 134 16.54 5.65 -0.19
CA ASP A 134 16.23 4.30 -0.66
C ASP A 134 15.37 3.54 0.35
N ALA A 135 15.64 3.70 1.65
CA ALA A 135 14.79 3.17 2.71
C ALA A 135 13.38 3.77 2.60
N LYS A 136 13.25 5.10 2.55
CA LYS A 136 11.95 5.77 2.41
C LYS A 136 11.19 5.29 1.16
N ARG A 137 11.85 5.26 0.01
CA ARG A 137 11.30 4.76 -1.26
C ARG A 137 10.86 3.30 -1.16
N SER A 138 11.64 2.45 -0.48
CA SER A 138 11.30 1.05 -0.25
C SER A 138 10.11 0.88 0.70
N PHE A 139 10.01 1.70 1.75
CA PHE A 139 8.88 1.70 2.68
C PHE A 139 7.59 2.14 1.98
N GLU A 140 7.65 3.18 1.15
CA GLU A 140 6.52 3.63 0.34
C GLU A 140 6.12 2.59 -0.72
N ALA A 141 7.09 1.94 -1.37
CA ALA A 141 6.82 0.85 -2.31
C ALA A 141 6.17 -0.37 -1.63
N ALA A 142 6.43 -0.58 -0.33
CA ALA A 142 5.77 -1.58 0.49
C ALA A 142 4.41 -1.11 1.05
N GLY A 143 3.94 0.09 0.66
CA GLY A 143 2.66 0.67 1.05
C GLY A 143 2.61 1.27 2.46
N ALA A 144 3.73 1.26 3.21
CA ALA A 144 3.74 1.78 4.58
C ALA A 144 3.81 3.30 4.58
N SER A 145 2.91 3.97 5.32
CA SER A 145 2.98 5.42 5.50
C SER A 145 4.22 5.80 6.32
N THR A 146 4.97 6.82 5.90
CA THR A 146 6.09 7.39 6.66
C THR A 146 5.68 8.56 7.56
N ASP A 147 4.39 8.90 7.58
CA ASP A 147 3.85 9.97 8.40
C ASP A 147 3.54 9.45 9.81
N VAL A 148 4.41 9.80 10.78
CA VAL A 148 4.28 9.41 12.19
C VAL A 148 2.93 9.82 12.77
N ALA A 149 2.40 10.99 12.39
CA ALA A 149 1.10 11.45 12.88
C ALA A 149 -0.04 10.59 12.31
N ALA A 150 0.05 10.23 11.03
CA ALA A 150 -0.91 9.32 10.40
C ALA A 150 -0.86 7.91 11.02
N ILE A 151 0.33 7.39 11.34
CA ILE A 151 0.50 6.10 12.01
C ILE A 151 -0.17 6.12 13.39
N LEU A 152 0.13 7.12 14.23
CA LEU A 152 -0.46 7.23 15.57
C LEU A 152 -2.00 7.37 15.51
N GLN A 153 -2.51 8.11 14.53
CA GLN A 153 -3.94 8.21 14.29
C GLN A 153 -4.54 6.86 13.86
N ALA A 154 -3.86 6.12 12.97
CA ALA A 154 -4.29 4.80 12.53
C ALA A 154 -4.27 3.77 13.67
N GLU A 155 -3.31 3.85 14.60
CA GLU A 155 -3.30 3.02 15.82
C GLU A 155 -4.49 3.34 16.74
N ALA A 156 -4.81 4.62 16.93
CA ALA A 156 -5.99 5.02 17.69
C ALA A 156 -7.30 4.52 17.04
N GLU A 157 -7.38 4.56 15.71
CA GLU A 157 -8.50 4.02 14.95
C GLU A 157 -8.58 2.49 15.03
N LEU A 158 -7.44 1.78 15.05
CA LEU A 158 -7.38 0.34 15.27
C LEU A 158 -7.95 -0.05 16.65
N HIS A 159 -7.55 0.63 17.71
CA HIS A 159 -8.12 0.43 19.05
C HIS A 159 -9.63 0.68 19.08
N LYS A 160 -10.09 1.74 18.40
CA LYS A 160 -11.53 2.01 18.27
C LYS A 160 -12.25 0.90 17.50
N ALA A 161 -11.65 0.37 16.44
CA ALA A 161 -12.21 -0.74 15.68
C ALA A 161 -12.31 -2.01 16.52
N GLN A 162 -11.30 -2.34 17.34
CA GLN A 162 -11.36 -3.46 18.29
C GLN A 162 -12.57 -3.34 19.22
N LEU A 163 -12.78 -2.17 19.84
CA LEU A 163 -13.93 -1.92 20.72
C LEU A 163 -15.27 -2.06 19.98
N LEU A 164 -15.36 -1.63 18.72
CA LEU A 164 -16.56 -1.80 17.90
C LEU A 164 -16.82 -3.28 17.59
N VAL A 165 -15.77 -4.07 17.31
CA VAL A 165 -15.90 -5.52 17.10
C VAL A 165 -16.43 -6.22 18.35
N GLU A 166 -15.93 -5.84 19.54
CA GLU A 166 -16.42 -6.39 20.81
C GLU A 166 -17.90 -6.07 21.05
N ARG A 167 -18.36 -4.89 20.63
CA ARG A 167 -19.78 -4.47 20.69
C ARG A 167 -20.65 -5.10 19.60
N GLY A 168 -20.05 -5.78 18.62
CA GLY A 168 -20.76 -6.35 17.47
C GLY A 168 -21.06 -5.34 16.35
N GLU A 169 -20.51 -4.12 16.42
CA GLU A 169 -20.66 -3.06 15.41
C GLU A 169 -19.70 -3.27 14.23
N LEU A 170 -19.81 -4.43 13.58
CA LEU A 170 -18.83 -4.93 12.61
C LEU A 170 -18.75 -4.11 11.33
N GLN A 171 -19.87 -3.47 10.96
CA GLN A 171 -19.93 -2.57 9.80
C GLN A 171 -19.13 -1.29 10.06
N ASN A 172 -19.26 -0.72 11.26
CA ASN A 172 -18.52 0.48 11.66
C ASN A 172 -17.02 0.15 11.82
N ALA A 173 -16.71 -1.01 12.41
CA ALA A 173 -15.34 -1.50 12.50
C ALA A 173 -14.71 -1.69 11.11
N ALA A 174 -15.41 -2.33 10.16
CA ALA A 174 -14.91 -2.54 8.81
C ALA A 174 -14.52 -1.23 8.10
N LYS A 175 -15.31 -0.15 8.30
CA LYS A 175 -15.01 1.18 7.72
C LYS A 175 -13.74 1.79 8.30
N LEU A 176 -13.55 1.74 9.62
CA LEU A 176 -12.31 2.24 10.23
C LEU A 176 -11.10 1.43 9.75
N LEU A 177 -11.24 0.11 9.69
CA LEU A 177 -10.16 -0.79 9.29
C LEU A 177 -9.71 -0.59 7.83
N GLN A 178 -10.56 -0.05 6.95
CA GLN A 178 -10.13 0.35 5.60
C GLN A 178 -9.05 1.43 5.65
N ASN A 179 -9.21 2.45 6.49
CA ASN A 179 -8.22 3.52 6.65
C ASN A 179 -6.96 2.99 7.34
N VAL A 180 -7.13 2.19 8.41
CA VAL A 180 -6.02 1.62 9.16
C VAL A 180 -5.10 0.79 8.26
N VAL A 181 -5.67 -0.10 7.43
CA VAL A 181 -4.89 -0.95 6.51
C VAL A 181 -4.23 -0.13 5.40
N ALA A 182 -4.81 1.00 4.98
CA ALA A 182 -4.19 1.89 4.00
C ALA A 182 -2.93 2.58 4.55
N ILE A 183 -2.91 2.91 5.85
CA ILE A 183 -1.77 3.56 6.51
C ILE A 183 -0.74 2.54 7.03
N MET A 184 -1.23 1.42 7.56
CA MET A 184 -0.44 0.33 8.16
C MET A 184 -0.71 -1.00 7.44
N PRO A 185 -0.30 -1.16 6.17
CA PRO A 185 -0.62 -2.37 5.39
C PRO A 185 0.07 -3.63 5.91
N ASN A 186 1.10 -3.49 6.74
CA ASN A 186 1.84 -4.62 7.33
C ASN A 186 1.39 -4.95 8.76
N ASN A 187 0.32 -4.32 9.26
CA ASN A 187 -0.24 -4.65 10.57
C ASN A 187 -1.15 -5.90 10.45
N ASP A 188 -0.62 -7.07 10.80
CA ASP A 188 -1.33 -8.36 10.67
C ASP A 188 -2.61 -8.42 11.52
N GLU A 189 -2.65 -7.75 12.68
CA GLU A 189 -3.87 -7.66 13.48
C GLU A 189 -4.97 -6.88 12.73
N ALA A 190 -4.66 -5.67 12.21
CA ALA A 190 -5.60 -4.87 11.43
C ALA A 190 -6.12 -5.60 10.19
N LEU A 191 -5.24 -6.28 9.45
CA LEU A 191 -5.61 -7.12 8.31
C LEU A 191 -6.54 -8.26 8.72
N GLY A 192 -6.22 -8.96 9.81
CA GLY A 192 -7.04 -10.05 10.33
C GLY A 192 -8.43 -9.58 10.80
N LEU A 193 -8.49 -8.46 11.53
CA LEU A 193 -9.74 -7.82 11.94
C LEU A 193 -10.60 -7.45 10.73
N GLN A 194 -10.00 -6.85 9.71
CA GLN A 194 -10.71 -6.46 8.48
C GLN A 194 -11.34 -7.68 7.81
N LYS A 195 -10.57 -8.76 7.62
CA LYS A 195 -11.07 -10.02 7.03
C LYS A 195 -12.23 -10.61 7.81
N TYR A 196 -12.13 -10.64 9.13
CA TYR A 196 -13.21 -11.10 10.01
C TYR A 196 -14.46 -10.22 9.84
N CYS A 197 -14.32 -8.89 9.92
CA CYS A 197 -15.44 -7.96 9.78
C CYS A 197 -16.12 -8.07 8.41
N THR A 198 -15.36 -8.18 7.32
CA THR A 198 -15.89 -8.32 5.96
C THR A 198 -16.62 -9.65 5.76
N TRP A 199 -16.04 -10.76 6.23
CA TRP A 199 -16.74 -12.04 6.21
C TRP A 199 -18.08 -11.94 6.94
N TRP A 200 -18.11 -11.22 8.06
CA TRP A 200 -19.31 -11.06 8.87
C TRP A 200 -20.48 -10.33 8.20
N GLN A 201 -20.19 -9.56 7.16
CA GLN A 201 -21.23 -8.88 6.37
C GLN A 201 -21.97 -9.85 5.45
N THR A 202 -21.27 -10.88 4.95
CA THR A 202 -21.83 -11.86 4.01
C THR A 202 -22.26 -13.14 4.69
N LYS A 203 -21.62 -13.49 5.81
CA LYS A 203 -21.72 -14.79 6.49
C LYS A 203 -21.59 -15.98 5.53
N ASN A 204 -20.82 -15.82 4.45
CA ASN A 204 -20.71 -16.84 3.43
C ASN A 204 -19.96 -18.06 3.97
N ALA A 205 -20.68 -19.17 4.15
CA ALA A 205 -20.13 -20.41 4.67
C ALA A 205 -19.02 -21.01 3.78
N ALA A 206 -19.11 -20.82 2.46
CA ALA A 206 -18.10 -21.33 1.52
C ALA A 206 -16.76 -20.57 1.63
N ALA A 207 -16.80 -19.28 1.98
CA ALA A 207 -15.60 -18.45 2.16
C ALA A 207 -14.94 -18.64 3.54
N ALA A 208 -15.67 -19.16 4.52
CA ALA A 208 -15.23 -19.20 5.92
C ALA A 208 -13.93 -19.99 6.17
N PRO A 209 -13.69 -21.17 5.55
CA PRO A 209 -12.43 -21.89 5.74
C PRO A 209 -11.21 -21.11 5.27
N ASP A 210 -11.34 -20.38 4.17
CA ASP A 210 -10.25 -19.55 3.64
C ASP A 210 -9.99 -18.34 4.53
N VAL A 211 -11.04 -17.68 5.04
CA VAL A 211 -10.91 -16.60 6.02
C VAL A 211 -10.20 -17.10 7.28
N VAL A 212 -10.59 -18.27 7.81
CA VAL A 212 -9.93 -18.88 8.98
C VAL A 212 -8.45 -19.18 8.70
N ARG A 213 -8.11 -19.69 7.51
CA ARG A 213 -6.72 -19.93 7.10
C ARG A 213 -5.92 -18.62 7.10
N GLN A 214 -6.47 -17.55 6.53
CA GLN A 214 -5.81 -16.24 6.51
C GLN A 214 -5.64 -15.66 7.91
N LEU A 215 -6.63 -15.80 8.81
CA LEU A 215 -6.50 -15.41 10.21
C LEU A 215 -5.37 -16.18 10.93
N GLU A 216 -5.20 -17.46 10.62
CA GLU A 216 -4.12 -18.28 11.17
C GLU A 216 -2.74 -17.84 10.67
N GLU A 217 -2.62 -17.43 9.39
CA GLU A 217 -1.38 -16.90 8.83
C GLU A 217 -0.95 -15.60 9.51
N HIS A 218 -1.90 -14.69 9.76
CA HIS A 218 -1.66 -13.46 10.52
C HIS A 218 -1.30 -13.75 11.99
N PHE A 219 -2.03 -14.68 12.63
CA PHE A 219 -1.74 -15.08 14.01
C PHE A 219 -0.35 -15.71 14.17
N LYS A 220 0.13 -16.49 13.20
CA LYS A 220 1.50 -17.05 13.25
C LYS A 220 2.59 -15.99 13.25
N LYS A 221 2.36 -14.85 12.58
CA LYS A 221 3.29 -13.71 12.57
C LYS A 221 3.17 -12.87 13.85
N GLN A 222 1.97 -12.82 14.45
CA GLN A 222 1.71 -12.10 15.70
C GLN A 222 1.01 -13.02 16.73
N PRO A 223 1.73 -13.96 17.38
CA PRO A 223 1.12 -14.93 18.30
C PRO A 223 0.46 -14.29 19.53
N GLY A 224 0.78 -13.04 19.85
CA GLY A 224 0.12 -12.26 20.91
C GLY A 224 -1.26 -11.74 20.54
N ALA A 225 -1.64 -11.73 19.26
CA ALA A 225 -2.93 -11.24 18.79
C ALA A 225 -4.03 -12.31 18.99
N LEU A 226 -4.35 -12.60 20.26
CA LEU A 226 -5.31 -13.64 20.66
C LEU A 226 -6.70 -13.44 20.05
N THR A 227 -7.08 -12.19 19.77
CA THR A 227 -8.30 -11.79 19.05
C THR A 227 -8.45 -12.50 17.71
N LEU A 228 -7.35 -12.69 16.96
CA LEU A 228 -7.39 -13.42 15.68
C LEU A 228 -7.76 -14.89 15.87
N LYS A 229 -7.25 -15.52 16.92
CA LYS A 229 -7.57 -16.92 17.26
C LYS A 229 -8.99 -17.05 17.80
N GLU A 230 -9.44 -16.06 18.56
CA GLU A 230 -10.82 -15.96 19.05
C GLU A 230 -11.82 -15.87 17.88
N PHE A 231 -11.51 -15.06 16.86
CA PHE A 231 -12.34 -14.91 15.66
C PHE A 231 -12.47 -16.20 14.85
N GLN A 232 -11.39 -17.00 14.73
CA GLN A 232 -11.50 -18.34 14.13
C GLN A 232 -12.55 -19.17 14.86
N GLY A 233 -12.53 -19.17 16.20
CA GLY A 233 -13.51 -19.85 17.02
C GLY A 233 -14.94 -19.40 16.75
N ARG A 234 -15.17 -18.07 16.69
CA ARG A 234 -16.48 -17.49 16.38
C ARG A 234 -17.00 -17.83 14.99
N ILE A 235 -16.11 -17.85 13.98
CA ILE A 235 -16.49 -18.27 12.62
C ILE A 235 -17.00 -19.71 12.65
N TRP A 236 -16.25 -20.63 13.27
CA TRP A 236 -16.68 -22.03 13.39
C TRP A 236 -17.95 -22.19 14.22
N MET A 237 -18.16 -21.36 15.24
CA MET A 237 -19.41 -21.32 16.02
C MET A 237 -20.63 -20.99 15.17
N GLU A 238 -20.48 -20.07 14.22
CA GLU A 238 -21.57 -19.72 13.32
C GLU A 238 -21.88 -20.86 12.34
N LEU A 239 -20.84 -21.52 11.81
CA LEU A 239 -21.01 -22.66 10.92
C LEU A 239 -21.53 -23.91 11.62
N GLY A 240 -21.61 -23.90 12.96
CA GLY A 240 -22.04 -25.05 13.75
C GLY A 240 -20.96 -26.12 13.94
N ASP A 241 -19.70 -25.85 13.56
CA ASP A 241 -18.58 -26.76 13.80
C ASP A 241 -18.08 -26.58 15.24
N ILE A 242 -18.80 -27.22 16.17
CA ILE A 242 -18.55 -27.12 17.61
C ILE A 242 -17.14 -27.59 17.99
N GLY A 243 -16.61 -28.60 17.30
CA GLY A 243 -15.29 -29.16 17.55
C GLY A 243 -14.18 -28.15 17.27
N LYS A 244 -14.18 -27.57 16.06
CA LYS A 244 -13.19 -26.56 15.68
C LYS A 244 -13.34 -25.27 16.47
N ALA A 245 -14.57 -24.85 16.73
CA ALA A 245 -14.85 -23.70 17.58
C ALA A 245 -14.24 -23.87 18.98
N SER A 246 -14.47 -25.03 19.60
CA SER A 246 -13.95 -25.33 20.93
C SER A 246 -12.42 -25.34 20.96
N ALA A 247 -11.79 -25.95 19.96
CA ALA A 247 -10.33 -26.02 19.88
C ALA A 247 -9.67 -24.64 19.79
N ALA A 248 -10.20 -23.76 18.93
CA ALA A 248 -9.68 -22.40 18.76
C ALA A 248 -9.83 -21.56 20.04
N LEU A 249 -11.04 -21.57 20.63
CA LEU A 249 -11.32 -20.81 21.86
C LEU A 249 -10.57 -21.34 23.08
N LYS A 250 -10.40 -22.67 23.18
CA LYS A 250 -9.57 -23.27 24.24
C LYS A 250 -8.14 -22.77 24.15
N LYS A 251 -7.57 -22.66 22.95
CA LYS A 251 -6.20 -22.15 22.77
C LYS A 251 -6.05 -20.70 23.25
N VAL A 252 -7.07 -19.87 23.04
CA VAL A 252 -7.11 -18.51 23.57
C VAL A 252 -7.10 -18.54 25.10
N LEU A 253 -7.99 -19.31 25.73
CA LEU A 253 -8.12 -19.38 27.19
C LEU A 253 -6.95 -20.09 27.89
N GLU A 254 -6.23 -20.97 27.20
CA GLU A 254 -4.96 -21.53 27.69
C GLU A 254 -3.87 -20.46 27.77
N THR A 255 -3.93 -19.44 26.91
CA THR A 255 -2.94 -18.36 26.86
C THR A 255 -3.34 -17.19 27.76
N ASP A 256 -4.60 -16.78 27.71
CA ASP A 256 -5.21 -15.78 28.58
C ASP A 256 -6.52 -16.32 29.18
N PRO A 257 -6.46 -16.89 30.40
CA PRO A 257 -7.65 -17.37 31.10
C PRO A 257 -8.68 -16.27 31.43
N SER A 258 -8.25 -15.00 31.44
CA SER A 258 -9.10 -13.84 31.74
C SER A 258 -9.78 -13.23 30.50
N HIS A 259 -9.52 -13.79 29.31
CA HIS A 259 -10.07 -13.30 28.04
C HIS A 259 -11.61 -13.40 28.05
N GLN A 260 -12.26 -12.26 28.32
CA GLN A 260 -13.71 -12.22 28.55
C GLN A 260 -14.50 -12.68 27.32
N SER A 261 -14.06 -12.24 26.14
CA SER A 261 -14.68 -12.56 24.85
C SER A 261 -14.71 -14.08 24.58
N ALA A 262 -13.55 -14.73 24.67
CA ALA A 262 -13.43 -16.19 24.51
C ALA A 262 -14.19 -16.96 25.60
N THR A 263 -14.18 -16.47 26.85
CA THR A 263 -14.94 -17.09 27.95
C THR A 263 -16.44 -17.09 27.67
N ARG A 264 -16.99 -15.96 27.21
CA ARG A 264 -18.41 -15.86 26.81
C ARG A 264 -18.73 -16.80 25.66
N ALA A 265 -17.86 -16.84 24.63
CA ALA A 265 -18.02 -17.71 23.47
C ALA A 265 -18.02 -19.20 23.87
N MET A 266 -17.11 -19.62 24.75
CA MET A 266 -17.04 -21.01 25.26
C MET A 266 -18.29 -21.41 26.05
N ARG A 267 -18.81 -20.53 26.90
CA ARG A 267 -20.07 -20.79 27.62
C ARG A 267 -21.25 -20.96 26.67
N ALA A 268 -21.32 -20.15 25.62
CA ALA A 268 -22.35 -20.27 24.59
C ALA A 268 -22.22 -21.58 23.80
N LEU A 269 -20.98 -21.98 23.50
CA LEU A 269 -20.68 -23.23 22.82
C LEU A 269 -21.09 -24.46 23.63
N GLN A 270 -20.80 -24.45 24.94
CA GLN A 270 -21.14 -25.55 25.84
C GLN A 270 -22.66 -25.76 25.93
N ARG A 271 -23.44 -24.68 26.04
CA ARG A 271 -24.91 -24.76 25.99
C ARG A 271 -25.42 -25.37 24.69
N LYS A 272 -24.89 -24.94 23.54
CA LYS A 272 -25.26 -25.53 22.23
C LYS A 272 -24.95 -27.03 22.18
N LYS A 273 -23.82 -27.47 22.74
CA LYS A 273 -23.45 -28.88 22.82
C LYS A 273 -24.43 -29.67 23.69
N GLU A 274 -24.75 -29.18 24.89
CA GLU A 274 -25.71 -29.82 25.79
C GLU A 274 -27.11 -29.95 25.18
N GLU A 275 -27.57 -28.93 24.45
CA GLU A 275 -28.83 -28.97 23.72
C GLU A 275 -28.82 -30.01 22.58
N ALA A 276 -27.71 -30.12 21.85
CA ALA A 276 -27.53 -31.13 20.81
C ALA A 276 -27.55 -32.56 21.39
N ASP A 277 -26.84 -32.77 22.50
CA ASP A 277 -26.77 -34.07 23.19
C ASP A 277 -28.14 -34.48 23.77
N LYS A 278 -28.90 -33.53 24.32
CA LYS A 278 -30.30 -33.76 24.77
C LYS A 278 -31.24 -34.13 23.62
N LYS A 279 -31.11 -33.48 22.45
CA LYS A 279 -31.89 -33.82 21.26
C LYS A 279 -31.54 -35.22 20.73
N ALA A 280 -30.26 -35.57 20.70
CA ALA A 280 -29.80 -36.89 20.26
C ALA A 280 -30.34 -38.02 21.16
N SER A 281 -30.23 -37.85 22.49
CA SER A 281 -30.73 -38.82 23.47
C SER A 281 -32.26 -38.96 23.47
N SER A 282 -33.01 -37.87 23.31
CA SER A 282 -34.48 -37.91 23.19
C SER A 282 -34.96 -38.57 21.89
N GLY A 283 -34.23 -38.41 20.78
CA GLY A 283 -34.52 -39.05 19.50
C GLY A 283 -34.31 -40.58 19.52
N LEU A 284 -33.22 -41.03 20.15
CA LEU A 284 -32.95 -42.46 20.35
C LEU A 284 -34.01 -43.14 21.21
N GLY A 285 -34.47 -42.50 22.28
CA GLY A 285 -35.53 -43.05 23.16
C GLY A 285 -36.89 -43.28 22.48
N LYS A 286 -37.17 -42.61 21.36
CA LYS A 286 -38.39 -42.82 20.56
C LYS A 286 -38.27 -43.96 19.55
N LEU A 287 -37.04 -44.30 19.12
CA LEU A 287 -36.78 -45.39 18.17
C LEU A 287 -36.81 -46.78 18.83
N PHE A 288 -36.53 -46.88 20.13
CA PHE A 288 -36.57 -48.15 20.89
C PHE A 288 -37.93 -48.45 21.54
N LYS A 289 -38.98 -47.66 21.26
CA LYS A 289 -40.33 -47.83 21.83
C LYS A 289 -41.35 -48.36 20.81
N ARG A 290 -40.89 -48.95 19.72
CA ARG A 290 -41.72 -49.58 18.68
C ARG A 290 -41.52 -51.09 18.66
#